data_AF-A0A257TZ17-F1
#
_entry.id   AF-A0A257TZ17-F1
#
_cell.length_a   1.000
_cell.length_b   1.000
_cell.length_c   1.000
_cell.angle_alpha   90.00
_cell.angle_beta   90.00
_cell.angle_gamma   90.00
#
_symmetry.space_group_name_H-M   'P 1'
#
loop_
_entity.id
_entity.type
_entity.pdbx_description
1 polymer ?
#
loop_
_entity_poly.entity_id
_entity_poly.type
_entity_poly.pdbx_seq_one_letter_code
_entity_poly.pdbx_strand_id
1 'polypeptide(L)'
;MAIGSALLIVFSLVLTFAMKQGSPYFGIVTYLVFPAFLALGGLIFLLGMHRESLRRRRLGAGAPPPYPSVDLNDPAQRKRFAYALLAGFFFVVLLAFVSYHAFIFTESVTFCGRVCHTVMEPEHSAYLASPHARVSCVACHVGHGASWYVKAKISGARQVLAVITKSYPRPIPTPIQNLRPARETCEECHWPAKFFGTQLMQIPHFRYNEANTPEQISLGVKTGGGSASLGGTAGIHWHMIIQNKV
;
A
#
# COMPACT_ATOMS: atom_id res chain seq x y z
N MET A 1 -7.45 -33.22 2.03
CA MET A 1 -7.78 -31.79 1.80
C MET A 1 -8.38 -31.14 3.06
N ALA A 2 -9.36 -31.74 3.74
CA ALA A 2 -9.99 -31.17 4.94
C ALA A 2 -9.03 -30.74 6.07
N ILE A 3 -7.97 -31.52 6.34
CA ILE A 3 -6.96 -31.18 7.38
C ILE A 3 -6.14 -29.94 7.00
N GLY A 4 -5.80 -29.79 5.72
CA GLY A 4 -5.09 -28.61 5.23
C GLY A 4 -5.94 -27.35 5.30
N SER A 5 -7.22 -27.47 4.96
CA SER A 5 -8.21 -26.40 5.12
C SER A 5 -8.39 -26.01 6.58
N ALA A 6 -8.50 -26.98 7.49
CA ALA A 6 -8.64 -26.73 8.92
C ALA A 6 -7.40 -26.04 9.53
N LEU A 7 -6.19 -26.45 9.15
CA LEU A 7 -4.94 -25.81 9.60
C LEU A 7 -4.82 -24.37 9.10
N LEU A 8 -5.20 -24.10 7.85
CA LEU A 8 -5.22 -22.74 7.30
C LEU A 8 -6.25 -21.85 8.00
N ILE A 9 -7.43 -22.38 8.34
CA ILE A 9 -8.46 -21.66 9.08
C ILE A 9 -7.98 -21.35 10.51
N VAL A 10 -7.39 -22.33 11.20
CA VAL A 10 -6.84 -22.13 12.55
C VAL A 10 -5.70 -21.12 12.55
N PHE A 11 -4.77 -21.22 11.59
CA PHE A 11 -3.69 -20.25 11.42
C PHE A 11 -4.24 -18.83 11.17
N SER A 12 -5.23 -18.70 10.29
CA SER A 12 -5.90 -17.41 10.01
C SER A 12 -6.60 -16.84 11.25
N LEU A 13 -7.31 -17.67 12.02
CA LEU A 13 -7.97 -17.25 13.26
C LEU A 13 -6.96 -16.78 14.32
N VAL A 14 -5.84 -17.50 14.49
CA VAL A 14 -4.76 -17.10 15.42
C VAL A 14 -4.14 -15.77 15.00
N LEU A 15 -3.88 -15.56 13.71
CA LEU A 15 -3.39 -14.29 13.20
C LEU A 15 -4.39 -13.15 13.43
N THR A 16 -5.67 -13.38 13.13
CA THR A 16 -6.74 -12.38 13.34
C THR A 16 -6.88 -11.99 14.82
N PHE A 17 -6.70 -12.95 15.74
CA PHE A 17 -6.72 -12.69 17.17
C PHE A 17 -5.47 -11.94 17.65
N ALA A 18 -4.28 -12.32 17.16
CA ALA A 18 -3.03 -11.62 17.45
C ALA A 18 -3.04 -10.17 16.93
N MET A 19 -3.71 -9.93 15.80
CA MET A 19 -3.92 -8.60 15.21
C MET A 19 -4.81 -7.65 16.02
N LYS A 20 -5.57 -8.14 17.01
CA LYS A 20 -6.35 -7.25 17.90
C LYS A 20 -5.48 -6.46 18.87
N GLN A 21 -4.16 -6.70 18.94
CA GLN A 21 -3.26 -5.87 19.73
C GLN A 21 -3.02 -4.51 19.04
N GLY A 22 -3.32 -3.42 19.76
CA GLY A 22 -3.46 -2.06 19.23
C GLY A 22 -2.19 -1.33 18.76
N SER A 23 -1.09 -2.04 18.48
CA SER A 23 0.17 -1.42 18.03
C SER A 23 0.22 -1.33 16.50
N PRO A 24 0.38 -0.13 15.89
CA PRO A 24 0.56 0.03 14.44
C PRO A 24 1.74 -0.75 13.85
N TYR A 25 2.71 -1.11 14.69
CA TYR A 25 3.93 -1.81 14.29
C TYR A 25 3.76 -3.34 14.18
N PHE A 26 2.70 -3.90 14.78
CA PHE A 26 2.46 -5.34 14.73
C PHE A 26 2.33 -5.83 13.28
N GLY A 27 1.59 -5.08 12.45
CA GLY A 27 1.46 -5.38 11.03
C GLY A 27 2.79 -5.37 10.25
N ILE A 28 3.77 -4.56 10.67
CA ILE A 28 5.10 -4.55 10.04
C ILE A 28 5.82 -5.87 10.34
N VAL A 29 5.83 -6.28 11.61
CA VAL A 29 6.53 -7.51 12.02
C VAL A 29 5.91 -8.74 11.36
N THR A 30 4.58 -8.83 11.40
CA THR A 30 3.84 -9.99 10.90
C THR A 30 3.84 -10.09 9.37
N TYR A 31 3.66 -8.97 8.66
CA TYR A 31 3.45 -9.00 7.21
C TYR A 31 4.66 -8.61 6.37
N LEU A 32 5.65 -7.90 6.94
CA LEU A 32 6.86 -7.54 6.22
C LEU A 32 8.10 -8.27 6.74
N VAL A 33 8.36 -8.26 8.05
CA VAL A 33 9.64 -8.75 8.61
C VAL A 33 9.74 -10.28 8.57
N PHE A 34 8.86 -11.01 9.24
CA PHE A 34 8.92 -12.48 9.24
C PHE A 34 8.85 -13.10 7.84
N PRO A 35 7.99 -12.62 6.93
CA PRO A 35 7.90 -13.17 5.58
C PRO A 35 9.15 -12.87 4.76
N ALA A 36 9.79 -11.71 4.95
CA ALA A 36 11.06 -11.39 4.30
C ALA A 36 12.17 -12.34 4.75
N PHE A 37 12.27 -12.66 6.05
CA PHE A 37 13.23 -13.65 6.54
C PHE A 37 12.96 -15.06 6.01
N LEU A 38 11.69 -15.46 5.96
CA LEU A 38 11.28 -16.76 5.43
C LEU A 38 11.59 -16.87 3.92
N ALA A 39 11.31 -15.82 3.14
CA ALA A 39 11.65 -15.75 1.73
C ALA A 39 13.16 -15.74 1.50
N LEU A 40 13.92 -14.97 2.31
CA LEU A 40 15.38 -14.93 2.26
C LEU A 40 16.00 -16.30 2.59
N GLY A 41 15.48 -16.99 3.60
CA GLY A 41 15.93 -18.35 3.94
C GLY A 41 15.68 -19.34 2.80
N GLY A 42 14.50 -19.27 2.17
CA GLY A 42 14.19 -20.05 0.96
C GLY A 42 15.13 -19.72 -0.21
N LEU A 43 15.41 -18.44 -0.43
CA LEU A 43 16.34 -17.99 -1.48
C LEU A 43 17.76 -18.49 -1.22
N ILE A 44 18.27 -18.37 0.01
CA ILE A 44 19.59 -18.86 0.42
C ILE A 44 19.67 -20.38 0.23
N PHE A 45 18.61 -21.11 0.59
CA PHE A 45 18.53 -22.56 0.38
C PHE A 45 18.65 -22.93 -1.11
N LEU A 46 17.88 -22.26 -1.98
CA LEU A 46 17.93 -22.48 -3.44
C LEU A 46 19.30 -22.10 -4.03
N LEU A 47 19.87 -20.97 -3.61
CA LEU A 47 21.20 -20.53 -4.03
C LEU A 47 22.30 -21.50 -3.55
N GLY A 48 22.17 -22.02 -2.33
CA GLY A 48 23.07 -23.03 -1.77
C GLY A 48 23.03 -24.33 -2.57
N MET A 49 21.83 -24.82 -2.89
CA MET A 49 21.64 -25.99 -3.77
C MET A 49 22.25 -25.76 -5.15
N HIS A 50 22.01 -24.58 -5.74
CA HIS A 50 22.53 -24.24 -7.06
C HIS A 50 24.06 -24.18 -7.07
N ARG A 51 24.66 -23.50 -6.07
CA ARG A 51 26.12 -23.37 -5.92
C ARG A 51 26.79 -24.72 -5.66
N GLU A 52 26.19 -25.57 -4.84
CA GLU A 52 26.71 -26.91 -4.58
C GLU A 52 26.59 -27.81 -5.82
N SER A 53 25.51 -27.70 -6.59
CA SER A 53 25.38 -28.39 -7.88
C SER A 53 26.47 -27.96 -8.88
N LEU A 54 26.73 -26.64 -8.98
CA LEU A 54 27.81 -26.11 -9.81
C LEU A 54 29.20 -26.59 -9.36
N ARG A 55 29.44 -26.65 -8.04
CA ARG A 55 30.69 -27.18 -7.49
C ARG A 55 30.88 -28.65 -7.86
N ARG A 56 29.84 -29.47 -7.71
CA ARG A 56 29.89 -30.91 -8.06
C ARG A 56 30.12 -31.15 -9.54
N ARG A 57 29.54 -30.34 -10.42
CA ARG A 57 29.81 -30.38 -11.87
C ARG A 57 31.27 -30.12 -12.23
N ARG A 58 31.98 -29.30 -11.44
CA ARG A 58 33.39 -28.94 -11.66
C ARG A 58 34.38 -29.98 -11.13
N LEU A 59 33.96 -30.92 -10.28
CA LEU A 59 34.84 -31.89 -9.61
C LEU A 59 35.18 -33.14 -10.46
N GLY A 60 34.67 -33.25 -11.69
CA GLY A 60 35.05 -34.31 -12.63
C GLY A 60 34.53 -35.71 -12.29
N ALA A 61 34.99 -36.72 -13.04
CA ALA A 61 34.56 -38.11 -12.91
C ALA A 61 34.98 -38.70 -11.55
N GLY A 62 34.03 -38.89 -10.64
CA GLY A 62 34.25 -39.39 -9.28
C GLY A 62 33.49 -38.62 -8.19
N ALA A 63 32.99 -37.42 -8.52
CA ALA A 63 32.13 -36.66 -7.61
C ALA A 63 30.71 -37.25 -7.51
N PRO A 64 30.05 -37.15 -6.33
CA PRO A 64 28.64 -37.46 -6.20
C PRO A 64 27.82 -36.72 -7.27
N PRO A 65 26.71 -37.31 -7.76
CA PRO A 65 25.92 -36.72 -8.83
C PRO A 65 25.54 -35.26 -8.51
N PRO A 66 25.55 -34.37 -9.53
CA PRO A 66 25.34 -32.93 -9.34
C PRO A 66 23.90 -32.57 -8.97
N TYR A 67 22.96 -33.51 -9.12
CA TYR A 67 21.56 -33.40 -8.74
C TYR A 67 21.15 -34.58 -7.86
N PRO A 68 20.15 -34.38 -6.99
CA PRO A 68 19.53 -35.50 -6.27
C PRO A 68 18.95 -36.51 -7.28
N SER A 69 19.25 -37.81 -7.08
CA SER A 69 18.52 -38.87 -7.77
C SER A 69 17.11 -38.94 -7.21
N VAL A 70 16.09 -38.85 -8.06
CA VAL A 70 14.68 -39.02 -7.67
C VAL A 70 14.20 -40.34 -8.25
N ASP A 71 14.17 -41.38 -7.42
CA ASP A 71 13.58 -42.67 -7.75
C ASP A 71 12.27 -42.84 -6.96
N LEU A 72 11.14 -42.70 -7.65
CA LEU A 72 9.81 -42.83 -7.05
C LEU A 72 9.40 -44.29 -6.80
N ASN A 73 10.19 -45.26 -7.28
CA ASN A 73 9.97 -46.67 -6.99
C ASN A 73 10.51 -47.04 -5.60
N ASP A 74 11.49 -46.32 -5.07
CA ASP A 74 11.94 -46.45 -3.69
C ASP A 74 10.87 -45.88 -2.72
N PRO A 75 10.28 -46.69 -1.83
CA PRO A 75 9.26 -46.25 -0.88
C PRO A 75 9.71 -45.10 0.04
N ALA A 76 11.00 -45.04 0.39
CA ALA A 76 11.55 -43.99 1.24
C ALA A 76 11.62 -42.65 0.50
N GLN A 77 12.13 -42.65 -0.73
CA GLN A 77 12.15 -41.47 -1.59
C GLN A 77 10.75 -41.01 -1.96
N ARG A 78 9.82 -41.93 -2.25
CA ARG A 78 8.42 -41.60 -2.51
C ARG A 78 7.75 -40.86 -1.35
N LYS A 79 7.97 -41.31 -0.10
CA LYS A 79 7.47 -40.61 1.09
C LYS A 79 8.10 -39.22 1.25
N ARG A 80 9.43 -39.11 1.10
CA ARG A 80 10.13 -37.81 1.18
C ARG A 80 9.65 -36.84 0.11
N PHE A 81 9.45 -37.30 -1.12
CA PHE A 81 8.92 -36.51 -2.22
C PHE A 81 7.49 -36.03 -1.94
N ALA A 82 6.62 -36.91 -1.45
CA ALA A 82 5.26 -36.53 -1.05
C ALA A 82 5.24 -35.47 0.06
N TYR A 83 6.09 -35.61 1.09
CA TYR A 83 6.24 -34.60 2.14
C TYR A 83 6.82 -33.28 1.62
N ALA A 84 7.79 -33.33 0.72
CA ALA A 84 8.37 -32.14 0.09
C ALA A 84 7.34 -31.39 -0.75
N LEU A 85 6.53 -32.10 -1.55
CA LEU A 85 5.43 -31.50 -2.31
C LEU A 85 4.38 -30.87 -1.40
N LEU A 86 4.00 -31.59 -0.33
CA LEU A 86 3.02 -31.09 0.64
C LEU A 86 3.54 -29.82 1.34
N ALA A 87 4.79 -29.86 1.84
CA ALA A 87 5.44 -28.72 2.47
C ALA A 87 5.58 -27.54 1.50
N GLY A 88 5.99 -27.80 0.25
CA GLY A 88 6.09 -26.78 -0.80
C GLY A 88 4.74 -26.13 -1.11
N PHE A 89 3.67 -26.92 -1.20
CA PHE A 89 2.32 -26.40 -1.39
C PHE A 89 1.91 -25.45 -0.24
N PHE A 90 2.05 -25.88 1.01
CA PHE A 90 1.74 -25.02 2.17
C PHE A 90 2.61 -23.76 2.21
N PHE A 91 3.89 -23.87 1.86
CA PHE A 91 4.82 -22.75 1.80
C PHE A 91 4.39 -21.71 0.76
N VAL A 92 3.99 -22.13 -0.45
CA VAL A 92 3.50 -21.22 -1.49
C VAL A 92 2.19 -20.57 -1.07
N VAL A 93 1.25 -21.33 -0.51
CA VAL A 93 -0.02 -20.79 0.00
C VAL A 93 0.22 -19.76 1.10
N LEU A 94 1.12 -20.06 2.04
CA LEU A 94 1.51 -19.14 3.10
C LEU A 94 2.12 -17.85 2.53
N LEU A 95 3.05 -17.97 1.59
CA LEU A 95 3.66 -16.80 0.93
C LEU A 95 2.62 -15.95 0.21
N ALA A 96 1.69 -16.56 -0.52
CA ALA A 96 0.62 -15.84 -1.21
C ALA A 96 -0.30 -15.11 -0.22
N PHE A 97 -0.74 -15.80 0.84
CA PHE A 97 -1.57 -15.23 1.89
C PHE A 97 -0.89 -14.04 2.56
N VAL A 98 0.36 -14.21 2.97
CA VAL A 98 1.08 -13.15 3.67
C VAL A 98 1.39 -11.98 2.73
N SER A 99 1.77 -12.22 1.48
CA SER A 99 2.00 -11.15 0.50
C SER A 99 0.74 -10.32 0.25
N TYR A 100 -0.42 -10.97 0.19
CA TYR A 100 -1.72 -10.29 0.06
C TYR A 100 -2.02 -9.40 1.28
N HIS A 101 -1.83 -9.92 2.49
CA HIS A 101 -2.03 -9.12 3.70
C HIS A 101 -0.99 -8.00 3.86
N ALA A 102 0.25 -8.22 3.44
CA ALA A 102 1.28 -7.18 3.37
C ALA A 102 0.87 -6.06 2.42
N PHE A 103 0.34 -6.42 1.24
CA PHE A 103 -0.20 -5.45 0.30
C PHE A 103 -1.30 -4.59 0.95
N ILE A 104 -2.35 -5.22 1.51
CA ILE A 104 -3.46 -4.48 2.17
C ILE A 104 -2.95 -3.62 3.33
N PHE A 105 -2.04 -4.14 4.15
CA PHE A 105 -1.48 -3.39 5.27
C PHE A 105 -0.74 -2.14 4.79
N THR A 106 0.11 -2.26 3.77
CA THR A 106 0.86 -1.13 3.20
C THR A 106 -0.01 -0.13 2.41
N GLU A 107 -1.29 -0.44 2.20
CA GLU A 107 -2.29 0.45 1.59
C GLU A 107 -3.22 1.10 2.64
N SER A 108 -3.03 0.77 3.92
CA SER A 108 -3.87 1.26 5.01
C SER A 108 -3.46 2.66 5.52
N VAL A 109 -4.44 3.40 6.04
CA VAL A 109 -4.20 4.68 6.73
C VAL A 109 -3.28 4.49 7.94
N THR A 110 -3.37 3.35 8.63
CA THR A 110 -2.48 3.02 9.75
C THR A 110 -1.02 2.97 9.31
N PHE A 111 -0.73 2.32 8.18
CA PHE A 111 0.63 2.27 7.65
C PHE A 111 1.12 3.65 7.22
N CYS A 112 0.32 4.37 6.42
CA CYS A 112 0.73 5.68 5.90
C CYS A 112 0.85 6.75 7.00
N GLY A 113 -0.08 6.79 7.96
CA GLY A 113 -0.19 7.88 8.93
C GLY A 113 0.41 7.60 10.31
N ARG A 114 0.44 6.33 10.77
CA ARG A 114 0.78 6.01 12.17
C ARG A 114 2.11 5.27 12.34
N VAL A 115 2.60 4.58 11.31
CA VAL A 115 3.88 3.86 11.41
C VAL A 115 5.06 4.83 11.50
N CYS A 116 5.15 5.77 10.57
CA CYS A 116 6.19 6.80 10.56
C CYS A 116 5.69 8.09 11.23
N HIS A 117 5.15 7.97 12.45
CA HIS A 117 4.43 9.07 13.11
C HIS A 117 5.21 10.40 13.10
N THR A 118 6.52 10.40 13.41
CA THR A 118 7.31 11.66 13.47
C THR A 118 7.27 12.52 12.20
N VAL A 119 7.28 11.91 11.02
CA VAL A 119 7.27 12.61 9.74
C VAL A 119 5.87 12.73 9.15
N MET A 120 4.95 11.84 9.52
CA MET A 120 3.59 11.78 8.99
C MET A 120 2.52 12.39 9.90
N GLU A 121 2.84 12.77 11.14
CA GLU A 121 1.88 13.35 12.11
C GLU A 121 1.10 14.54 11.53
N PRO A 122 1.74 15.51 10.85
CA PRO A 122 1.01 16.65 10.29
C PRO A 122 0.00 16.22 9.22
N GLU A 123 0.39 15.33 8.33
CA GLU A 123 -0.45 14.82 7.24
C GLU A 123 -1.59 13.94 7.75
N HIS A 124 -1.32 13.09 8.75
CA HIS A 124 -2.34 12.25 9.38
C HIS A 124 -3.35 13.11 10.18
N SER A 125 -2.88 14.17 10.85
CA SER A 125 -3.76 15.12 11.54
C SER A 125 -4.65 15.89 10.55
N ALA A 126 -4.07 16.39 9.45
CA ALA A 126 -4.82 17.05 8.39
C ALA A 126 -5.85 16.11 7.74
N TYR A 127 -5.46 14.86 7.49
CA TYR A 127 -6.36 13.82 6.98
C TYR A 127 -7.58 13.64 7.89
N LEU A 128 -7.38 13.48 9.21
CA LEU A 128 -8.45 13.29 10.18
C LEU A 128 -9.39 14.50 10.28
N ALA A 129 -8.88 15.71 10.07
CA ALA A 129 -9.67 16.95 10.06
C ALA A 129 -10.34 17.23 8.70
N SER A 130 -10.08 16.42 7.67
CA SER A 130 -10.57 16.65 6.31
C SER A 130 -11.93 15.97 6.04
N PRO A 131 -12.67 16.41 5.00
CA PRO A 131 -13.84 15.69 4.49
C PRO A 131 -13.55 14.26 4.01
N HIS A 132 -12.28 13.90 3.81
CA HIS A 132 -11.83 12.60 3.32
C HIS A 132 -11.31 11.68 4.43
N ALA A 133 -11.53 11.99 5.72
CA ALA A 133 -11.06 11.21 6.87
C ALA A 133 -11.52 9.74 6.93
N ARG A 134 -12.39 9.31 6.01
CA ARG A 134 -12.86 7.92 5.85
C ARG A 134 -12.49 7.29 4.51
N VAL A 135 -11.73 7.98 3.68
CA VAL A 135 -11.19 7.50 2.40
C VAL A 135 -9.75 7.06 2.63
N SER A 136 -9.31 5.94 2.06
CA SER A 136 -7.92 5.49 2.24
C SER A 136 -6.93 6.46 1.58
N CYS A 137 -5.74 6.64 2.16
CA CYS A 137 -4.70 7.50 1.58
C CYS A 137 -4.39 7.13 0.12
N VAL A 138 -4.40 5.83 -0.16
CA VAL A 138 -4.03 5.26 -1.45
C VAL A 138 -5.05 5.51 -2.56
N ALA A 139 -6.31 5.78 -2.22
CA ALA A 139 -7.33 6.18 -3.18
C ALA A 139 -6.92 7.44 -3.94
N CYS A 140 -6.13 8.31 -3.30
CA CYS A 140 -5.57 9.50 -3.93
C CYS A 140 -4.10 9.32 -4.34
N HIS A 141 -3.28 8.69 -3.51
CA HIS A 141 -1.81 8.75 -3.64
C HIS A 141 -1.17 7.61 -4.45
N VAL A 142 -1.83 6.47 -4.62
CA VAL A 142 -1.23 5.28 -5.25
C VAL A 142 -1.76 5.05 -6.67
N GLY A 143 -3.05 5.33 -6.89
CA GLY A 143 -3.72 5.21 -8.19
C GLY A 143 -3.97 3.80 -8.65
N HIS A 144 -4.97 3.63 -9.53
CA HIS A 144 -5.41 2.31 -9.96
C HIS A 144 -4.51 1.71 -11.03
N GLY A 145 -4.38 0.39 -11.00
CA GLY A 145 -3.67 -0.38 -12.02
C GLY A 145 -2.25 -0.77 -11.60
N ALA A 146 -1.79 -1.88 -12.16
CA ALA A 146 -0.55 -2.53 -11.74
C ALA A 146 0.70 -1.65 -11.88
N SER A 147 0.78 -0.83 -12.94
CA SER A 147 1.92 0.05 -13.18
C SER A 147 2.06 1.13 -12.11
N TRP A 148 0.93 1.70 -11.69
CA TRP A 148 0.87 2.70 -10.63
C TRP A 148 1.18 2.10 -9.26
N TYR A 149 0.65 0.92 -8.96
CA TYR A 149 1.01 0.16 -7.76
C TYR A 149 2.53 -0.07 -7.67
N VAL A 150 3.17 -0.55 -8.73
CA VAL A 150 4.63 -0.78 -8.72
C VAL A 150 5.40 0.53 -8.51
N LYS A 151 5.06 1.60 -9.23
CA LYS A 151 5.72 2.92 -9.08
C LYS A 151 5.57 3.45 -7.65
N ALA A 152 4.37 3.36 -7.09
CA ALA A 152 4.09 3.81 -5.73
C ALA A 152 4.91 3.02 -4.69
N LYS A 153 5.01 1.70 -4.82
CA LYS A 153 5.81 0.87 -3.89
C LYS A 153 7.31 1.15 -4.00
N ILE A 154 7.85 1.36 -5.21
CA ILE A 154 9.25 1.74 -5.39
C ILE A 154 9.52 3.12 -4.79
N SER A 155 8.63 4.09 -5.01
CA SER A 155 8.72 5.42 -4.40
C SER A 155 8.64 5.35 -2.88
N GLY A 156 7.67 4.62 -2.34
CA GLY A 156 7.50 4.40 -0.91
C GLY A 156 8.72 3.73 -0.27
N ALA A 157 9.34 2.75 -0.93
CA ALA A 157 10.58 2.13 -0.44
C ALA A 157 11.73 3.15 -0.30
N ARG A 158 11.85 4.10 -1.25
CA ARG A 158 12.83 5.20 -1.14
C ARG A 158 12.50 6.15 0.01
N GLN A 159 11.22 6.43 0.25
CA GLN A 159 10.79 7.27 1.37
C GLN A 159 11.08 6.60 2.72
N VAL A 160 10.76 5.30 2.86
CA VAL A 160 11.10 4.52 4.05
C VAL A 160 12.62 4.55 4.29
N LEU A 161 13.42 4.35 3.25
CA LEU A 161 14.87 4.46 3.35
C LEU A 161 15.30 5.85 3.81
N ALA A 162 14.75 6.92 3.22
CA ALA A 162 15.07 8.30 3.59
C ALA A 162 14.71 8.62 5.05
N VAL A 163 13.62 8.05 5.59
CA VAL A 163 13.25 8.16 7.00
C VAL A 163 14.26 7.43 7.88
N ILE A 164 14.66 6.21 7.52
CA ILE A 164 15.67 5.42 8.25
C ILE A 164 17.02 6.13 8.27
N THR A 165 17.47 6.65 7.13
CA THR A 165 18.75 7.36 6.98
C THR A 165 18.69 8.83 7.39
N LYS A 166 17.51 9.34 7.77
CA LYS A 166 17.24 10.75 8.11
C LYS A 166 17.63 11.74 7.00
N SER A 167 17.58 11.31 5.74
CA SER A 167 18.03 12.10 4.58
C SER A 167 16.87 12.82 3.86
N TYR A 168 15.76 13.07 4.53
CA TYR A 168 14.61 13.78 3.97
C TYR A 168 14.73 15.30 4.18
N PRO A 169 14.25 16.13 3.23
CA PRO A 169 14.27 17.58 3.36
C PRO A 169 13.34 18.06 4.48
N ARG A 170 13.70 19.21 5.07
CA ARG A 170 12.88 19.92 6.06
C ARG A 170 12.80 21.40 5.65
N PRO A 171 11.60 21.95 5.36
CA PRO A 171 10.28 21.30 5.40
C PRO A 171 10.11 20.22 4.32
N ILE A 172 9.20 19.27 4.56
CA ILE A 172 8.84 18.26 3.56
C ILE A 172 8.06 18.98 2.45
N PRO A 173 8.54 18.95 1.19
CA PRO A 173 7.87 19.65 0.10
C PRO A 173 6.57 18.94 -0.27
N THR A 174 5.58 19.71 -0.70
CA THR A 174 4.38 19.17 -1.32
C THR A 174 4.77 18.46 -2.63
N PRO A 175 4.25 17.25 -2.90
CA PRO A 175 4.68 16.46 -4.05
C PRO A 175 3.99 16.93 -5.35
N ILE A 176 4.14 18.22 -5.70
CA ILE A 176 3.35 18.87 -6.77
C ILE A 176 3.66 18.27 -8.15
N GLN A 177 4.90 17.81 -8.35
CA GLN A 177 5.39 17.37 -9.66
C GLN A 177 4.76 16.05 -10.17
N ASN A 178 4.13 15.27 -9.28
CA ASN A 178 3.52 13.99 -9.61
C ASN A 178 2.04 13.92 -9.22
N LEU A 179 1.34 15.07 -9.12
CA LEU A 179 -0.10 15.04 -8.90
C LEU A 179 -0.77 14.30 -10.06
N ARG A 180 -1.61 13.33 -9.72
CA ARG A 180 -2.45 12.65 -10.68
C ARG A 180 -3.47 13.64 -11.26
N PRO A 181 -3.88 13.47 -12.52
CA PRO A 181 -4.98 14.25 -13.08
C PRO A 181 -6.22 14.12 -12.20
N ALA A 182 -6.93 15.24 -11.97
CA ALA A 182 -8.12 15.27 -11.13
C ALA A 182 -9.20 14.27 -11.58
N ARG A 183 -9.28 13.97 -12.89
CA ARG A 183 -10.15 12.95 -13.48
C ARG A 183 -9.96 11.55 -12.90
N GLU A 184 -8.73 11.15 -12.62
CA GLU A 184 -8.41 9.79 -12.18
C GLU A 184 -8.34 9.63 -10.66
N THR A 185 -8.64 10.71 -9.92
CA THR A 185 -8.48 10.76 -8.47
C THR A 185 -9.73 11.34 -7.80
N CYS A 186 -10.16 12.52 -8.23
CA CYS A 186 -11.30 13.21 -7.64
C CYS A 186 -12.62 12.74 -8.27
N GLU A 187 -12.64 12.58 -9.60
CA GLU A 187 -13.89 12.36 -10.34
C GLU A 187 -14.50 10.95 -10.16
N GLU A 188 -13.76 10.02 -9.58
CA GLU A 188 -14.31 8.71 -9.21
C GLU A 188 -15.38 8.81 -8.13
N CYS A 189 -15.33 9.87 -7.30
CA CYS A 189 -16.29 10.14 -6.24
C CYS A 189 -17.03 11.48 -6.44
N HIS A 190 -16.39 12.47 -7.08
CA HIS A 190 -16.96 13.79 -7.33
C HIS A 190 -17.38 13.96 -8.79
N TRP A 191 -18.68 13.96 -9.07
CA TRP A 191 -19.19 14.04 -10.44
C TRP A 191 -19.21 15.49 -10.97
N PRO A 192 -18.30 15.93 -11.86
CA PRO A 192 -18.20 17.34 -12.25
C PRO A 192 -19.30 17.80 -13.21
N ALA A 193 -19.94 16.86 -13.91
CA ALA A 193 -21.07 17.17 -14.78
C ALA A 193 -22.32 17.60 -13.99
N LYS A 194 -22.38 17.29 -12.69
CA LYS A 194 -23.42 17.79 -11.81
C LYS A 194 -23.10 19.24 -11.42
N PHE A 195 -23.89 20.19 -11.90
CA PHE A 195 -23.71 21.60 -11.59
C PHE A 195 -24.25 21.95 -10.21
N PHE A 196 -23.39 22.56 -9.38
CA PHE A 196 -23.77 23.02 -8.04
C PHE A 196 -23.92 24.54 -7.95
N GLY A 197 -23.78 25.29 -9.06
CA GLY A 197 -23.87 26.75 -9.02
C GLY A 197 -22.81 27.42 -8.13
N THR A 198 -23.09 28.67 -7.73
CA THR A 198 -22.30 29.39 -6.73
C THR A 198 -22.82 29.04 -5.34
N GLN A 199 -21.93 28.53 -4.49
CA GLN A 199 -22.25 28.17 -3.11
C GLN A 199 -21.91 29.35 -2.20
N LEU A 200 -22.85 29.73 -1.34
CA LEU A 200 -22.61 30.74 -0.32
C LEU A 200 -21.94 30.08 0.88
N MET A 201 -20.69 30.46 1.17
CA MET A 201 -19.95 30.02 2.34
C MET A 201 -19.91 31.14 3.37
N GLN A 202 -20.41 30.87 4.56
CA GLN A 202 -20.49 31.82 5.66
C GLN A 202 -19.51 31.40 6.76
N ILE A 203 -18.45 32.19 6.94
CA ILE A 203 -17.41 31.95 7.93
C ILE A 203 -17.55 32.99 9.04
N PRO A 204 -17.98 32.61 10.25
CA PRO A 204 -17.93 33.51 11.40
C PRO A 204 -16.46 33.77 11.75
N HIS A 205 -16.10 35.03 11.86
CA HIS A 205 -14.74 35.49 12.14
C HIS A 205 -14.73 36.36 13.40
N PHE A 206 -13.75 36.11 14.26
CA PHE A 206 -13.53 36.86 15.49
C PHE A 206 -12.16 37.52 15.43
N ARG A 207 -12.08 38.80 15.78
CA ARG A 207 -10.80 39.54 15.82
C ARG A 207 -9.99 39.17 17.07
N TYR A 208 -8.69 39.40 17.03
CA TYR A 208 -7.76 39.10 18.14
C TYR A 208 -7.84 40.12 19.30
N ASN A 209 -9.03 40.54 19.71
CA ASN A 209 -9.24 41.38 20.89
C ASN A 209 -10.31 40.78 21.82
N GLU A 210 -10.18 41.03 23.12
CA GLU A 210 -11.03 40.41 24.17
C GLU A 210 -12.50 40.86 24.10
N ALA A 211 -12.74 42.11 23.73
CA ALA A 211 -14.09 42.68 23.55
C ALA A 211 -14.66 42.52 22.13
N ASN A 212 -14.26 41.47 21.39
CA ASN A 212 -14.71 41.30 20.01
C ASN A 212 -16.20 40.95 19.91
N THR A 213 -16.76 41.26 18.75
CA THR A 213 -18.08 40.80 18.33
C THR A 213 -17.92 39.94 17.07
N PRO A 214 -18.77 38.91 16.86
CA PRO A 214 -18.69 38.08 15.68
C PRO A 214 -18.91 38.90 14.40
N GLU A 215 -17.97 38.81 13.46
CA GLU A 215 -18.11 39.33 12.09
C GLU A 215 -18.45 38.17 11.14
N GLN A 216 -19.34 38.41 10.18
CA GLN A 216 -19.72 37.38 9.19
C GLN A 216 -19.00 37.62 7.87
N ILE A 217 -18.04 36.75 7.53
CA ILE A 217 -17.47 36.71 6.19
C ILE A 217 -18.39 35.86 5.32
N SER A 218 -18.90 36.43 4.22
CA SER A 218 -19.73 35.72 3.24
C SER A 218 -19.00 35.63 1.91
N LEU A 219 -18.72 34.41 1.46
CA LEU A 219 -17.97 34.11 0.24
C LEU A 219 -18.90 33.44 -0.77
N GLY A 220 -18.98 33.99 -1.98
CA GLY A 220 -19.59 33.32 -3.12
C GLY A 220 -18.59 32.38 -3.77
N VAL A 221 -18.57 31.11 -3.37
CA VAL A 221 -17.68 30.11 -3.93
C VAL A 221 -18.24 29.64 -5.28
N LYS A 222 -17.57 30.01 -6.37
CA LYS A 222 -17.91 29.55 -7.72
C LYS A 222 -17.45 28.10 -7.91
N THR A 223 -18.11 27.17 -7.23
CA THR A 223 -17.89 25.72 -7.36
C THR A 223 -18.03 25.28 -8.82
N GLY A 224 -19.06 25.78 -9.49
CA GLY A 224 -19.25 25.53 -10.92
C GLY A 224 -19.28 24.05 -11.31
N GLY A 225 -19.11 23.77 -12.60
CA GLY A 225 -19.28 22.45 -13.22
C GLY A 225 -20.26 22.49 -14.40
N GLY A 226 -20.52 21.34 -15.03
CA GLY A 226 -21.43 21.21 -16.18
C GLY A 226 -20.74 20.75 -17.47
N SER A 227 -21.54 20.25 -18.42
CA SER A 227 -21.07 19.94 -19.78
C SER A 227 -21.23 21.17 -20.67
N ALA A 228 -20.35 21.31 -21.67
CA ALA A 228 -20.51 22.32 -22.71
C ALA A 228 -21.89 22.25 -23.40
N SER A 229 -22.50 21.06 -23.44
CA SER A 229 -23.84 20.85 -23.99
C SER A 229 -25.00 21.34 -23.11
N LEU A 230 -24.78 21.56 -21.80
CA LEU A 230 -25.81 22.00 -20.85
C LEU A 230 -25.68 23.50 -20.48
N GLY A 231 -24.82 24.25 -21.17
CA GLY A 231 -24.74 25.72 -21.08
C GLY A 231 -24.03 26.28 -19.85
N GLY A 232 -23.41 25.44 -19.01
CA GLY A 232 -22.63 25.86 -17.84
C GLY A 232 -21.17 25.43 -17.92
N THR A 233 -20.27 26.28 -18.40
CA THR A 233 -18.81 26.07 -18.36
C THR A 233 -18.16 27.17 -17.54
N ALA A 234 -18.24 27.07 -16.21
CA ALA A 234 -17.68 28.06 -15.29
C ALA A 234 -17.33 27.42 -13.94
N GLY A 235 -16.54 28.15 -13.13
CA GLY A 235 -16.16 27.79 -11.75
C GLY A 235 -14.96 26.83 -11.63
N ILE A 236 -14.60 26.49 -10.39
CA ILE A 236 -13.33 25.82 -10.08
C ILE A 236 -13.20 24.43 -10.71
N HIS A 237 -14.31 23.68 -10.84
CA HIS A 237 -14.31 22.38 -11.51
C HIS A 237 -13.98 22.45 -13.01
N TRP A 238 -14.27 23.57 -13.68
CA TRP A 238 -13.87 23.77 -15.09
C TRP A 238 -12.36 24.04 -15.21
N HIS A 239 -11.79 24.80 -14.28
CA HIS A 239 -10.40 25.26 -14.32
C HIS A 239 -9.39 24.18 -13.92
N MET A 240 -9.81 23.19 -13.11
CA MET A 240 -8.92 22.11 -12.66
C MET A 240 -8.73 20.98 -13.69
N ILE A 241 -9.46 21.00 -14.80
CA ILE A 241 -9.36 20.00 -15.86
C ILE A 241 -8.33 20.50 -16.88
N ILE A 242 -7.14 19.87 -16.89
CA ILE A 242 -5.98 20.28 -17.71
C ILE A 242 -6.29 20.28 -19.22
N GLN A 243 -7.28 19.51 -19.68
CA GLN A 243 -7.69 19.49 -21.09
C GLN A 243 -8.55 20.70 -21.51
N ASN A 244 -9.12 21.43 -20.56
CA ASN A 244 -9.92 22.61 -20.86
C ASN A 244 -9.00 23.78 -21.18
N LYS A 245 -9.33 24.55 -22.21
CA LYS A 245 -8.72 25.86 -22.46
C LYS A 245 -9.40 26.88 -21.55
N VAL A 246 -8.62 27.57 -20.73
CA VAL A 246 -9.03 28.69 -19.88
C VAL A 246 -8.63 29.99 -20.54
#